data_AF-A0A9D5X9L8-F1
#
_entry.id   AF-A0A9D5X9L8-F1
#
_cell.length_a   1.000
_cell.length_b   1.000
_cell.length_c   1.000
_cell.angle_alpha   90.00
_cell.angle_beta   90.00
_cell.angle_gamma   90.00
#
_symmetry.space_group_name_H-M   'P 1'
#
loop_
_entity.id
_entity.type
_entity.pdbx_description
1 polymer ?
#
loop_
_entity_poly.entity_id
_entity_poly.type
_entity_poly.pdbx_seq_one_letter_code
_entity_poly.pdbx_strand_id
1 'polypeptide(L)' 'MTNDSWTPQFHLFPPQGWMNDPNGLCQFKSVYHAFYQYTPE' A
#
# COMPACT_ATOMS: atom_id res chain seq x y z
N MET A 1 -3.69 -2.97 -16.04
CA MET A 1 -2.92 -3.83 -15.12
C MET A 1 -1.76 -4.37 -15.93
N THR A 2 -0.58 -3.76 -15.81
CA THR A 2 0.62 -4.16 -16.54
C THR A 2 0.98 -5.59 -16.15
N ASN A 3 1.22 -6.45 -17.15
CA ASN A 3 1.63 -7.84 -16.98
C ASN A 3 3.11 -7.90 -16.55
N ASP A 4 3.43 -7.29 -15.42
CA ASP A 4 4.79 -7.18 -14.88
C ASP A 4 4.98 -8.17 -13.73
N SER A 5 5.93 -9.09 -13.90
CA SER A 5 6.31 -10.14 -12.94
C SER A 5 6.72 -9.61 -11.56
N TRP A 6 7.05 -8.32 -11.45
CA TRP A 6 7.42 -7.68 -10.19
C TRP A 6 6.22 -7.17 -9.37
N THR A 7 5.01 -7.22 -9.93
CA THR A 7 3.81 -6.74 -9.23
C THR A 7 3.44 -7.69 -8.08
N PRO A 8 3.37 -7.21 -6.82
CA PRO A 8 3.01 -8.07 -5.70
C PRO A 8 1.54 -8.52 -5.78
N GLN A 9 1.29 -9.83 -5.62
CA GLN A 9 -0.07 -10.39 -5.63
C GLN A 9 -0.72 -10.45 -4.24
N PHE A 10 0.09 -10.42 -3.18
CA PHE A 10 -0.36 -10.62 -1.78
C PHE A 10 0.17 -9.56 -0.81
N HIS A 11 0.89 -8.54 -1.30
CA HIS A 11 1.40 -7.44 -0.49
C HIS A 11 0.74 -6.13 -0.91
N LEU A 12 0.55 -5.22 0.04
CA LEU A 12 0.09 -3.86 -0.26
C LEU A 12 1.16 -3.13 -1.08
N PHE A 13 0.74 -2.46 -2.15
CA PHE A 13 1.58 -1.57 -2.96
C PHE A 13 0.70 -0.45 -3.53
N PRO A 14 1.23 0.75 -3.80
CA PRO A 14 0.43 1.85 -4.32
C PRO A 14 0.17 1.63 -5.83
N PRO A 15 -0.98 2.06 -6.38
CA PRO A 15 -1.28 1.93 -7.81
C PRO A 15 -0.36 2.80 -8.70
N GLN A 16 0.21 3.87 -8.14
CA GLN A 16 1.18 4.77 -8.76
C GLN A 16 2.00 5.43 -7.65
N GLY A 17 3.20 5.93 -7.95
CA GLY A 17 4.02 6.71 -7.04
C GLY A 17 4.82 5.84 -6.08
N TRP A 18 5.43 6.48 -5.07
CA TRP A 18 6.35 5.84 -4.16
C TRP A 18 5.76 5.68 -2.75
N MET A 19 5.88 4.46 -2.21
CA MET A 19 5.42 4.09 -0.86
C MET A 19 6.64 3.81 0.02
N ASN A 20 6.68 4.43 1.20
CA ASN A 20 7.68 4.16 2.25
C ASN A 20 7.00 3.57 3.50
N ASP A 21 7.34 4.09 4.68
CA ASP A 21 6.97 3.54 5.97
C ASP A 21 5.46 3.40 6.14
N PRO A 22 5.01 2.31 6.79
CA PRO A 22 3.63 2.20 7.24
C PRO A 22 3.36 3.20 8.37
N ASN A 23 2.18 3.82 8.33
CA ASN A 23 1.69 4.80 9.28
C ASN A 23 0.31 4.39 9.79
N GLY A 24 -0.04 4.82 11.01
CA GLY A 24 -1.42 4.75 11.52
C GLY A 24 -2.04 3.36 11.51
N LEU A 25 -1.24 2.30 11.66
CA LEU A 25 -1.71 0.93 11.66
C LEU A 25 -2.72 0.74 12.81
N CYS A 26 -3.97 0.46 12.49
CA CYS A 26 -5.00 0.26 13.51
C CYS A 26 -6.09 -0.70 13.03
N GLN A 27 -6.80 -1.28 14.00
CA GLN A 27 -8.03 -2.00 13.74
C GLN A 27 -9.21 -1.17 14.24
N PHE A 28 -10.20 -0.92 13.39
CA PHE A 28 -11.41 -0.19 13.76
C PHE A 28 -12.62 -0.84 13.11
N LYS A 29 -13.63 -1.20 13.92
CA LYS A 29 -14.87 -1.86 13.46
C LYS A 29 -14.61 -3.07 12.55
N SER A 30 -13.72 -3.96 12.99
CA SER A 30 -13.30 -5.16 12.25
C SER A 30 -12.57 -4.90 10.92
N VAL A 31 -12.15 -3.66 10.65
CA VAL A 31 -11.35 -3.29 9.47
C VAL A 31 -9.93 -2.93 9.91
N TYR A 32 -8.94 -3.56 9.28
CA TYR A 32 -7.54 -3.17 9.43
C TYR A 32 -7.24 -2.00 8.50
N HIS A 33 -6.75 -0.91 9.08
CA HIS A 33 -6.32 0.28 8.34
C HIS A 33 -4.81 0.29 8.32
N ALA A 34 -4.24 0.48 7.12
CA ALA A 34 -2.84 0.70 6.91
C ALA A 34 -2.66 1.96 6.07
N PHE A 35 -2.14 3.01 6.70
CA PHE A 35 -1.67 4.20 5.99
C PHE A 35 -0.18 4.03 5.70
N TYR A 36 0.37 4.88 4.84
CA TYR A 36 1.79 4.84 4.50
C TYR A 36 2.25 6.23 4.06
N GLN A 37 3.55 6.50 4.18
CA GLN A 37 4.16 7.67 3.56
C GLN A 37 4.09 7.52 2.03
N TYR A 38 3.54 8.53 1.35
CA TYR A 38 3.26 8.47 -0.08
C TYR A 38 3.78 9.70 -0.82
N THR A 39 4.55 9.47 -1.89
CA THR A 39 4.95 10.50 -2.86
C THR A 39 4.22 10.22 -4.19
N PRO A 40 3.37 11.14 -4.68
CA PRO A 40 2.54 10.93 -5.88
C PRO A 40 3.27 11.10 -7.23
N GLU A 41 4.54 11.50 -7.21
CA GLU A 41 5.37 11.78 -8.39
C GLU A 41 5.72 10.52 -9.21
#